data_AF-A0A351UMC8-F1
#
_entry.id   AF-A0A351UMC8-F1
#
_cell.length_a   1.000
_cell.length_b   1.000
_cell.length_c   1.000
_cell.angle_alpha   90.00
_cell.angle_beta   90.00
_cell.angle_gamma   90.00
#
_symmetry.space_group_name_H-M   'P 1'
#
loop_
_entity.id
_entity.type
_entity.pdbx_description
1 polymer ?
#
loop_
_entity_poly.entity_id
_entity_poly.type
_entity_poly.pdbx_seq_one_letter_code
_entity_poly.pdbx_strand_id
1 'polypeptide(L)'
;MNASATPATMARNSGTMRSRSLLPLTLISAAIYPDSPVQLAIIVVYKNINADFKEFMRELTVEFKKIVGEGKALGRLDGKVVFCYGVLPDETAKVRAVVEKRNFIEAELIEILTPSPKRVAPKEDHYLSCSPWQVMDYAFQCETKKNIIEDLLYQTTKETIKLDKFYGAEKTFGYRTKIEYSFTGEAGKLSFAFHKRGNYREKYLLPAGCALISPEANAVAVKILETLNTLNLSTSDLKTLIIREAKNPGSRVAALYMKRDDIPLPDMVFEGLDGFLAIYSNPISSVSQVDGIIKSWGNDFVTEELLGSKFSYGFDCFFQNNIELFTEALKEIRAASFKCSKLVDLYSGVGVIGLTLRDLADKVVAVEAAQNSAKYAPLNAQANGASNFEMVCSMSEKTDEGLFDGTDIIVLDPPRAGLHTKVIKRIMEILPKRVIYLSCNPITQGRDAAFFLEKYKIVRSAGFDFYPNTPHAETLLVFEREK
;
A
#
# COMPACT_ATOMS: atom_id res chain seq x y z
N MET A 1 20.57 -47.37 52.81
CA MET A 1 20.41 -46.99 54.23
C MET A 1 20.29 -45.48 54.29
N ASN A 2 19.19 -44.99 54.86
CA ASN A 2 18.93 -43.70 55.54
C ASN A 2 19.63 -42.42 54.99
N ALA A 3 18.98 -41.25 54.82
CA ALA A 3 17.86 -40.69 55.56
C ALA A 3 17.20 -39.50 54.82
N SER A 4 15.99 -39.22 55.30
CA SER A 4 15.11 -38.05 55.15
C SER A 4 15.73 -36.65 55.21
N ALA A 5 15.16 -35.67 54.48
CA ALA A 5 14.26 -34.61 55.00
C ALA A 5 14.18 -33.37 54.07
N THR A 6 12.94 -32.94 53.81
CA THR A 6 12.39 -31.76 53.07
C THR A 6 12.47 -30.45 53.91
N PRO A 7 11.95 -29.23 53.52
CA PRO A 7 11.26 -28.75 52.29
C PRO A 7 11.57 -27.28 51.82
N ALA A 8 10.79 -26.81 50.81
CA ALA A 8 10.59 -25.42 50.30
C ALA A 8 11.60 -24.94 49.24
N THR A 9 11.26 -24.31 48.11
CA THR A 9 10.20 -23.33 47.79
C THR A 9 10.13 -23.22 46.25
N MET A 10 8.95 -23.20 45.62
CA MET A 10 8.83 -22.80 44.19
C MET A 10 7.86 -21.63 44.05
N ALA A 11 8.41 -20.55 43.50
CA ALA A 11 7.70 -19.35 43.13
C ALA A 11 7.16 -19.44 41.69
N ARG A 12 6.04 -18.73 41.53
CA ARG A 12 5.24 -18.36 40.35
C ARG A 12 6.00 -18.29 39.01
N ASN A 13 5.32 -18.71 37.94
CA ASN A 13 5.10 -17.80 36.82
C ASN A 13 3.84 -18.13 36.01
N SER A 14 3.05 -17.08 35.77
CA SER A 14 1.78 -17.02 35.07
C SER A 14 1.97 -16.88 33.56
N GLY A 15 1.44 -17.83 32.79
CA GLY A 15 1.28 -17.71 31.34
C GLY A 15 -0.21 -17.68 30.98
N THR A 16 -0.69 -16.54 30.50
CA THR A 16 -2.05 -16.35 29.99
C THR A 16 -2.19 -16.99 28.61
N MET A 17 -2.95 -18.08 28.55
CA MET A 17 -3.29 -18.84 27.35
C MET A 17 -4.38 -18.08 26.56
N ARG A 18 -4.13 -17.80 25.28
CA ARG A 18 -5.09 -17.14 24.37
C ARG A 18 -6.29 -18.04 24.10
N SER A 19 -7.47 -17.43 24.09
CA SER A 19 -8.79 -18.05 23.99
C SER A 19 -8.99 -18.87 22.72
N ARG A 20 -9.14 -20.19 22.89
CA ARG A 20 -9.86 -21.06 21.95
C ARG A 20 -11.36 -20.95 22.22
N SER A 21 -12.16 -21.03 21.16
CA SER A 21 -13.62 -21.00 21.14
C SER A 21 -14.27 -21.92 22.20
N LEU A 22 -14.85 -21.32 23.25
CA LEU A 22 -15.60 -22.01 24.31
C LEU A 22 -17.13 -21.85 24.19
N LEU A 23 -17.61 -21.16 23.15
CA LEU A 23 -19.02 -20.82 22.95
C LEU A 23 -20.02 -22.00 23.03
N PRO A 24 -19.73 -23.24 22.58
CA PRO A 24 -20.70 -24.33 22.67
C PRO A 24 -20.77 -24.97 24.07
N LEU A 25 -19.71 -24.87 24.89
CA LEU A 25 -19.61 -25.53 26.19
C LEU A 25 -20.23 -24.71 27.33
N THR A 26 -20.25 -23.39 27.20
CA THR A 26 -20.79 -22.48 28.23
C THR A 26 -22.32 -22.46 28.29
N LEU A 27 -23.01 -22.73 27.18
CA LEU A 27 -24.49 -22.79 27.15
C LEU A 27 -25.04 -24.06 27.82
N ILE A 28 -24.28 -25.17 27.79
CA ILE A 28 -24.70 -26.44 28.38
C ILE A 28 -24.67 -26.38 29.93
N SER A 29 -23.74 -25.61 30.51
CA SER A 29 -23.63 -25.45 31.96
C SER A 29 -24.76 -24.61 32.59
N ALA A 30 -25.37 -23.69 31.83
CA ALA A 30 -26.36 -22.74 32.36
C ALA A 30 -27.74 -23.37 32.61
N ALA A 31 -28.01 -24.54 32.02
CA ALA A 31 -29.29 -25.25 32.18
C ALA A 31 -29.33 -26.23 33.36
N ILE A 32 -28.19 -26.50 34.01
CA ILE A 32 -28.05 -27.62 34.97
C ILE A 32 -28.00 -27.16 36.44
N TYR A 33 -27.62 -25.90 36.73
CA TYR A 33 -27.56 -25.36 38.10
C TYR A 33 -27.96 -23.87 38.15
N PRO A 34 -29.23 -23.55 38.50
CA PRO A 34 -29.78 -22.20 38.37
C PRO A 34 -29.33 -21.17 39.43
N ASP A 35 -28.61 -21.57 40.48
CA ASP A 35 -28.28 -20.69 41.63
C ASP A 35 -26.79 -20.74 42.07
N SER A 36 -25.85 -21.05 41.16
CA SER A 36 -24.43 -21.11 41.53
C SER A 36 -23.72 -19.73 41.44
N PRO A 37 -22.75 -19.42 42.33
CA PRO A 37 -21.92 -18.20 42.24
C PRO A 37 -21.21 -18.02 40.90
N VAL A 38 -20.98 -19.12 40.17
CA VAL A 38 -20.35 -19.14 38.84
C VAL A 38 -21.28 -18.53 37.79
N GLN A 39 -22.59 -18.68 37.93
CA GLN A 39 -23.57 -18.10 37.00
C GLN A 39 -23.68 -16.59 37.18
N LEU A 40 -23.64 -16.08 38.41
CA LEU A 40 -23.54 -14.64 38.67
C LEU A 40 -22.24 -14.06 38.09
N ALA A 41 -21.11 -14.76 38.26
CA ALA A 41 -19.83 -14.33 37.70
C ALA A 41 -19.84 -14.33 36.15
N ILE A 42 -20.43 -15.34 35.51
CA ILE A 42 -20.59 -15.40 34.04
C ILE A 42 -21.53 -14.29 33.56
N ILE A 43 -22.67 -14.04 34.23
CA ILE A 43 -23.61 -12.97 33.88
C ILE A 43 -22.98 -11.58 34.06
N VAL A 44 -22.17 -11.37 35.10
CA VAL A 44 -21.44 -10.10 35.32
C VAL A 44 -20.36 -9.90 34.28
N VAL A 45 -19.59 -10.95 33.93
CA VAL A 45 -18.61 -10.87 32.83
C VAL A 45 -19.31 -10.64 31.49
N TYR A 46 -20.45 -11.28 31.21
CA TYR A 46 -21.21 -11.09 29.97
C TYR A 46 -21.89 -9.71 29.90
N LYS A 47 -22.38 -9.18 31.03
CA LYS A 47 -22.94 -7.83 31.13
C LYS A 47 -21.85 -6.77 31.05
N ASN A 48 -20.67 -6.98 31.63
CA ASN A 48 -19.54 -6.05 31.50
C ASN A 48 -18.95 -6.08 30.09
N ILE A 49 -18.81 -7.25 29.47
CA ILE A 49 -18.43 -7.35 28.05
C ILE A 49 -19.47 -6.68 27.14
N ASN A 50 -20.77 -6.82 27.42
CA ASN A 50 -21.83 -6.13 26.67
C ASN A 50 -21.97 -4.64 27.00
N ALA A 51 -21.63 -4.20 28.21
CA ALA A 51 -21.61 -2.79 28.60
C ALA A 51 -20.42 -2.10 27.94
N ASP A 52 -19.23 -2.72 27.98
CA ASP A 52 -18.06 -2.30 27.22
C ASP A 52 -18.39 -2.30 25.71
N PHE A 53 -19.04 -3.34 25.17
CA PHE A 53 -19.48 -3.38 23.75
C PHE A 53 -20.55 -2.33 23.39
N LYS A 54 -21.45 -1.97 24.32
CA LYS A 54 -22.44 -0.90 24.10
C LYS A 54 -21.80 0.49 24.20
N GLU A 55 -20.72 0.63 24.95
CA GLU A 55 -19.91 1.86 25.02
C GLU A 55 -19.10 2.07 23.72
N PHE A 56 -18.79 1.01 22.97
CA PHE A 56 -18.10 1.02 21.67
C PHE A 56 -18.92 1.51 20.46
N MET A 57 -20.16 1.98 20.64
CA MET A 57 -21.01 2.44 19.53
C MET A 57 -21.62 3.83 19.81
N ARG A 58 -20.90 4.69 20.53
CA ARG A 58 -21.33 6.07 20.75
C ARG A 58 -21.31 6.85 19.44
N GLU A 59 -22.47 7.37 19.05
CA GLU A 59 -22.59 8.34 17.96
C GLU A 59 -22.24 9.74 18.48
N LEU A 60 -21.43 10.46 17.72
CA LEU A 60 -20.89 11.77 18.05
C LEU A 60 -21.23 12.74 16.92
N THR A 61 -21.61 13.97 17.25
CA THR A 61 -21.69 15.06 16.27
C THR A 61 -20.46 15.94 16.45
N VAL A 62 -19.65 16.05 15.40
CA VAL A 62 -18.35 16.74 15.47
C VAL A 62 -18.18 17.65 14.27
N GLU A 63 -17.67 18.84 14.52
CA GLU A 63 -17.17 19.74 13.48
C GLU A 63 -15.69 19.44 13.21
N PHE A 64 -15.34 19.29 11.94
CA PHE A 64 -13.99 18.97 11.48
C PHE A 64 -13.34 20.19 10.85
N LYS A 65 -12.07 20.46 11.20
CA LYS A 65 -11.40 21.74 10.85
C LYS A 65 -10.32 21.61 9.80
N LYS A 66 -9.68 20.45 9.69
CA LYS A 66 -8.62 20.21 8.71
C LYS A 66 -8.40 18.74 8.47
N ILE A 67 -7.67 18.41 7.40
CA ILE A 67 -7.17 17.06 7.15
C ILE A 67 -5.70 16.99 7.58
N VAL A 68 -5.30 15.86 8.16
CA VAL A 68 -3.92 15.62 8.64
C VAL A 68 -3.21 14.55 7.81
N GLY A 69 -1.91 14.32 8.07
CA GLY A 69 -1.02 13.51 7.22
C GLY A 69 -1.50 12.11 6.84
N GLU A 70 -2.29 11.42 7.68
CA GLU A 70 -2.87 10.11 7.33
C GLU A 70 -4.10 10.19 6.43
N GLY A 71 -4.54 11.39 6.10
CA GLY A 71 -5.71 11.65 5.27
C GLY A 71 -7.05 11.68 5.98
N LYS A 72 -7.03 11.66 7.32
CA LYS A 72 -8.22 11.76 8.17
C LYS A 72 -8.52 13.24 8.43
N ALA A 73 -9.80 13.60 8.46
CA ALA A 73 -10.24 14.87 9.00
C ALA A 73 -10.08 14.87 10.52
N LEU A 74 -9.74 16.03 11.07
CA LEU A 74 -9.52 16.27 12.49
C LEU A 74 -10.58 17.22 13.03
N GLY A 75 -11.35 16.74 14.01
CA GLY A 75 -12.26 17.52 14.85
C GLY A 75 -11.86 17.45 16.33
N ARG A 76 -12.56 18.19 17.18
CA ARG A 76 -12.38 18.14 18.64
C ARG A 76 -13.73 18.05 19.34
N LEU A 77 -13.83 17.15 20.31
CA LEU A 77 -15.01 16.97 21.16
C LEU A 77 -14.56 16.57 22.56
N ASP A 78 -15.11 17.20 23.60
CA ASP A 78 -14.85 16.89 25.02
C ASP A 78 -13.35 16.79 25.36
N GLY A 79 -12.53 17.68 24.81
CA GLY A 79 -11.07 17.71 25.01
C GLY A 79 -10.28 16.64 24.25
N LYS A 80 -10.94 15.72 23.53
CA LYS A 80 -10.30 14.70 22.68
C LYS A 80 -10.24 15.14 21.22
N VAL A 81 -9.24 14.63 20.50
CA VAL A 81 -9.14 14.76 19.04
C VAL A 81 -9.96 13.65 18.39
N VAL A 82 -10.80 13.97 17.41
CA VAL A 82 -11.60 12.99 16.68
C VAL A 82 -11.08 12.91 15.24
N PHE A 83 -10.75 11.71 14.79
CA PHE A 83 -10.29 11.44 13.43
C PHE A 83 -11.34 10.66 12.64
N CYS A 84 -11.64 11.11 11.42
CA CYS A 84 -12.63 10.44 10.56
C CYS A 84 -12.22 10.49 9.09
N TYR A 85 -12.40 9.40 8.35
CA TYR A 85 -12.29 9.39 6.88
C TYR A 85 -13.62 9.77 6.24
N GLY A 86 -13.56 10.31 5.02
CA GLY A 86 -14.77 10.67 4.26
C GLY A 86 -15.43 11.97 4.71
N VAL A 87 -14.79 12.73 5.60
CA VAL A 87 -15.21 14.07 6.05
C VAL A 87 -14.20 15.10 5.55
N LEU A 88 -14.66 16.30 5.20
CA LEU A 88 -13.84 17.41 4.73
C LEU A 88 -13.70 18.49 5.81
N PRO A 89 -12.74 19.42 5.66
CA PRO A 89 -12.68 20.62 6.48
C PRO A 89 -13.99 21.43 6.41
N ASP A 90 -14.34 22.03 7.55
CA ASP A 90 -15.53 22.85 7.78
C ASP A 90 -16.87 22.09 7.70
N GLU A 91 -16.83 20.76 7.69
CA GLU A 91 -18.02 19.93 7.78
C GLU A 91 -18.39 19.61 9.22
N THR A 92 -19.70 19.57 9.48
CA THR A 92 -20.26 18.92 10.66
C THR A 92 -20.81 17.56 10.26
N ALA A 93 -20.34 16.51 10.95
CA ALA A 93 -20.72 15.14 10.65
C ALA A 93 -21.15 14.39 11.89
N LYS A 94 -22.10 13.47 11.69
CA LYS A 94 -22.43 12.42 12.65
C LYS A 94 -21.50 11.24 12.40
N VAL A 95 -20.74 10.85 13.41
CA VAL A 95 -19.72 9.80 13.34
C VAL A 95 -19.90 8.79 14.46
N ARG A 96 -19.46 7.57 14.25
CA ARG A 96 -19.47 6.49 15.24
C ARG A 96 -18.06 6.29 15.77
N ALA A 97 -17.86 6.36 17.09
CA ALA A 97 -16.57 5.99 17.67
C ALA A 97 -16.28 4.50 17.42
N VAL A 98 -15.10 4.18 16.88
CA VAL A 98 -14.63 2.81 16.62
C VAL A 98 -13.49 2.44 17.54
N VAL A 99 -12.57 3.39 17.76
CA VAL A 99 -11.46 3.23 18.71
C VAL A 99 -11.41 4.48 19.57
N GLU A 100 -11.57 4.32 20.88
CA GLU A 100 -11.42 5.41 21.82
C GLU A 100 -10.17 5.21 22.69
N LYS A 101 -9.33 6.24 22.73
CA LYS A 101 -8.13 6.34 23.57
C LYS A 101 -8.24 7.55 24.49
N ARG A 102 -7.24 7.69 25.38
CA ARG A 102 -7.19 8.80 26.35
C ARG A 102 -7.29 10.18 25.68
N ASN A 103 -6.57 10.38 24.57
CA ASN A 103 -6.41 11.69 23.93
C ASN A 103 -7.11 11.81 22.57
N PHE A 104 -7.55 10.68 21.99
CA PHE A 104 -8.15 10.69 20.66
C PHE A 104 -9.19 9.59 20.46
N ILE A 105 -10.04 9.81 19.46
CA ILE A 105 -11.07 8.89 18.98
C ILE A 105 -10.84 8.68 17.48
N GLU A 106 -10.79 7.44 17.02
CA GLU A 106 -11.00 7.11 15.61
C GLU A 106 -12.47 6.78 15.40
N ALA A 107 -13.06 7.41 14.40
CA ALA A 107 -14.48 7.31 14.12
C ALA A 107 -14.76 6.91 12.66
N GLU A 108 -15.91 6.28 12.45
CA GLU A 108 -16.49 5.97 11.15
C GLU A 108 -17.59 7.00 10.83
N LEU A 109 -17.61 7.50 9.59
CA LEU A 109 -18.65 8.41 9.14
C LEU A 109 -20.01 7.71 9.07
N ILE A 110 -21.04 8.32 9.67
CA ILE A 110 -22.43 7.89 9.52
C ILE A 110 -23.15 8.80 8.53
N GLU A 111 -23.07 10.12 8.75
CA GLU A 111 -23.84 11.11 8.00
C GLU A 111 -23.13 12.47 7.99
N ILE A 112 -23.24 13.19 6.88
CA ILE A 112 -22.81 14.58 6.76
C ILE A 112 -24.01 15.49 7.03
N LEU A 113 -23.92 16.30 8.08
CA LEU A 113 -25.01 17.21 8.50
C LEU A 113 -24.89 18.58 7.82
N THR A 114 -23.66 19.10 7.76
CA THR A 114 -23.33 20.35 7.07
C THR A 114 -22.21 20.06 6.08
N PRO A 115 -22.51 19.95 4.77
CA PRO A 115 -21.51 19.63 3.76
C PRO A 115 -20.65 20.85 3.41
N SER A 116 -19.40 20.60 3.06
CA SER A 116 -18.50 21.61 2.51
C SER A 116 -18.89 21.90 1.05
N PRO A 117 -18.74 23.13 0.54
CA PRO A 117 -18.92 23.42 -0.89
C PRO A 117 -17.90 22.67 -1.79
N LYS A 118 -16.85 22.10 -1.18
CA LYS A 118 -15.81 21.29 -1.81
C LYS A 118 -16.16 19.79 -1.85
N ARG A 119 -17.33 19.40 -1.33
CA ARG A 119 -17.82 18.02 -1.36
C ARG A 119 -18.41 17.68 -2.73
N VAL A 120 -18.04 16.52 -3.25
CA VAL A 120 -18.64 15.90 -4.44
C VAL A 120 -19.21 14.52 -4.09
N ALA A 121 -20.12 14.01 -4.93
CA ALA A 121 -20.63 12.66 -4.77
C ALA A 121 -19.54 11.63 -5.14
N PRO A 122 -19.36 10.55 -4.36
CA PRO A 122 -18.42 9.49 -4.71
C PRO A 122 -18.93 8.72 -5.94
N LYS A 123 -18.01 8.08 -6.67
CA LYS A 123 -18.34 7.28 -7.85
C LYS A 123 -18.82 5.86 -7.48
N GLU A 124 -18.41 5.37 -6.32
CA GLU A 124 -18.66 3.99 -5.88
C GLU A 124 -18.91 3.93 -4.37
N ASP A 125 -19.80 3.03 -3.92
CA ASP A 125 -20.17 2.92 -2.51
C ASP A 125 -19.04 2.42 -1.60
N HIS A 126 -18.07 1.70 -2.17
CA HIS A 126 -16.95 1.12 -1.44
C HIS A 126 -15.75 2.08 -1.30
N TYR A 127 -15.91 3.36 -1.70
CA TYR A 127 -14.81 4.33 -1.76
C TYR A 127 -14.05 4.50 -0.44
N LEU A 128 -14.71 4.39 0.72
CA LEU A 128 -14.05 4.49 2.03
C LEU A 128 -12.98 3.41 2.27
N SER A 129 -13.10 2.27 1.59
CA SER A 129 -12.08 1.21 1.62
C SER A 129 -10.84 1.61 0.80
N CYS A 130 -11.03 1.95 -0.47
CA CYS A 130 -9.95 2.06 -1.46
C CYS A 130 -9.48 3.50 -1.74
N SER A 131 -10.39 4.48 -1.75
CA SER A 131 -10.16 5.86 -2.16
C SER A 131 -11.10 6.82 -1.41
N PRO A 132 -10.86 7.07 -0.12
CA PRO A 132 -11.78 7.78 0.77
C PRO A 132 -11.97 9.26 0.41
N TRP A 133 -11.13 9.82 -0.46
CA TRP A 133 -11.23 11.20 -0.91
C TRP A 133 -12.02 11.36 -2.22
N GLN A 134 -12.69 10.31 -2.73
CA GLN A 134 -13.65 10.46 -3.84
C GLN A 134 -14.73 11.51 -3.57
N VAL A 135 -14.98 11.84 -2.30
CA VAL A 135 -15.96 12.86 -1.88
C VAL A 135 -15.41 14.29 -1.88
N MET A 136 -14.16 14.50 -2.28
CA MET A 136 -13.48 15.79 -2.29
C MET A 136 -13.27 16.25 -3.73
N ASP A 137 -13.59 17.50 -4.06
CA ASP A 137 -13.27 18.04 -5.40
C ASP A 137 -11.76 17.95 -5.67
N TYR A 138 -11.42 17.68 -6.93
CA TYR A 138 -10.06 17.26 -7.26
C TYR A 138 -9.01 18.38 -7.08
N ALA A 139 -9.39 19.63 -7.36
CA ALA A 139 -8.50 20.77 -7.15
C ALA A 139 -8.15 20.91 -5.66
N PHE A 140 -9.14 20.76 -4.78
CA PHE A 140 -8.94 20.78 -3.34
C PHE A 140 -8.16 19.56 -2.82
N GLN A 141 -8.28 18.38 -3.46
CA GLN A 141 -7.41 17.24 -3.17
C GLN A 141 -5.94 17.59 -3.39
N CYS A 142 -5.62 18.19 -4.55
CA CYS A 142 -4.25 18.56 -4.91
C CYS A 142 -3.67 19.60 -3.96
N GLU A 143 -4.45 20.65 -3.65
CA GLU A 143 -4.07 21.67 -2.68
C GLU A 143 -3.81 21.07 -1.29
N THR A 144 -4.73 20.21 -0.82
CA THR A 144 -4.62 19.53 0.47
C THR A 144 -3.37 18.66 0.54
N LYS A 145 -3.05 17.88 -0.51
CA LYS A 145 -1.83 17.07 -0.57
C LYS A 145 -0.57 17.91 -0.53
N LYS A 146 -0.52 18.98 -1.33
CA LYS A 146 0.61 19.90 -1.35
C LYS A 146 0.87 20.44 0.06
N ASN A 147 -0.16 20.96 0.73
CA ASN A 147 -0.03 21.51 2.08
C ASN A 147 0.42 20.45 3.10
N ILE A 148 -0.13 19.23 3.03
CA ILE A 148 0.28 18.12 3.89
C ILE A 148 1.75 17.77 3.69
N ILE A 149 2.23 17.69 2.45
CA ILE A 149 3.64 17.38 2.17
C ILE A 149 4.56 18.44 2.78
N GLU A 150 4.28 19.71 2.52
CA GLU A 150 5.09 20.83 3.03
C GLU A 150 5.11 20.86 4.57
N ASP A 151 3.96 20.64 5.22
CA ASP A 151 3.85 20.56 6.67
C ASP A 151 4.66 19.39 7.25
N LEU A 152 4.60 18.21 6.63
CA LEU A 152 5.31 17.01 7.10
C LEU A 152 6.82 17.12 6.89
N LEU A 153 7.25 17.71 5.78
CA LEU A 153 8.67 18.02 5.56
C LEU A 153 9.16 19.02 6.62
N TYR A 154 8.45 20.13 6.84
CA TYR A 154 8.81 21.08 7.89
C TYR A 154 8.88 20.44 9.29
N GLN A 155 7.92 19.56 9.63
CA GLN A 155 7.91 18.89 10.93
C GLN A 155 9.17 18.05 11.17
N THR A 156 9.76 17.48 10.12
CA THR A 156 10.88 16.53 10.22
C THR A 156 12.23 17.18 9.97
N THR A 157 12.34 18.12 9.02
CA THR A 157 13.60 18.84 8.72
C THR A 157 13.78 20.10 9.55
N LYS A 158 12.69 20.69 10.07
CA LYS A 158 12.62 22.06 10.62
C LYS A 158 12.95 23.17 9.63
N GLU A 159 13.10 22.83 8.36
CA GLU A 159 13.36 23.74 7.25
C GLU A 159 12.08 23.98 6.45
N THR A 160 11.89 25.21 5.96
CA THR A 160 10.74 25.53 5.11
C THR A 160 11.01 25.05 3.68
N ILE A 161 10.57 23.84 3.37
CA ILE A 161 10.65 23.25 2.03
C ILE A 161 9.29 23.43 1.35
N LYS A 162 9.22 24.30 0.34
CA LYS A 162 8.03 24.54 -0.49
C LYS A 162 8.16 23.79 -1.79
N LEU A 163 7.08 23.13 -2.22
CA LEU A 163 7.08 22.42 -3.49
C LEU A 163 7.04 23.41 -4.66
N ASP A 164 8.03 23.35 -5.54
CA ASP A 164 8.11 24.18 -6.74
C ASP A 164 6.91 23.91 -7.66
N LYS A 165 6.49 22.65 -7.73
CA LYS A 165 5.35 22.21 -8.53
C LYS A 165 4.60 21.05 -7.86
N PHE A 166 3.30 20.97 -8.08
CA PHE A 166 2.47 19.82 -7.74
C PHE A 166 1.75 19.32 -8.99
N TYR A 167 1.96 18.06 -9.34
CA TYR A 167 1.41 17.41 -10.52
C TYR A 167 0.12 16.66 -10.15
N GLY A 168 -1.03 17.17 -10.62
CA GLY A 168 -2.30 16.48 -10.58
C GLY A 168 -2.51 15.60 -11.81
N ALA A 169 -3.29 14.54 -11.67
CA ALA A 169 -3.67 13.61 -12.73
C ALA A 169 -4.77 14.20 -13.62
N GLU A 170 -4.67 13.95 -14.93
CA GLU A 170 -5.75 14.16 -15.89
C GLU A 170 -6.89 13.16 -15.67
N LYS A 171 -6.55 11.90 -15.36
CA LYS A 171 -7.51 10.83 -15.06
C LYS A 171 -7.45 10.42 -13.58
N THR A 172 -8.50 10.73 -12.84
CA THR A 172 -8.62 10.38 -11.41
C THR A 172 -9.18 8.96 -11.16
N PHE A 173 -9.61 8.27 -12.22
CA PHE A 173 -10.15 6.92 -12.22
C PHE A 173 -9.54 6.11 -13.37
N GLY A 174 -9.60 4.77 -13.27
CA GLY A 174 -9.04 3.87 -14.27
C GLY A 174 -7.52 3.92 -14.40
N TYR A 175 -6.83 4.65 -13.51
CA TYR A 175 -5.39 4.89 -13.60
C TYR A 175 -4.58 3.68 -13.16
N ARG A 176 -5.06 2.85 -12.22
CA ARG A 176 -4.26 1.76 -11.64
C ARG A 176 -3.88 0.71 -12.68
N THR A 177 -2.65 0.23 -12.60
CA THR A 177 -2.14 -0.90 -13.39
C THR A 177 -2.35 -2.24 -12.69
N LYS A 178 -2.70 -2.24 -11.40
CA LYS A 178 -2.93 -3.45 -10.61
C LYS A 178 -4.13 -3.30 -9.70
N ILE A 179 -4.91 -4.36 -9.57
CA ILE A 179 -5.93 -4.53 -8.53
C ILE A 179 -5.87 -5.94 -7.95
N GLU A 180 -6.20 -6.06 -6.66
CA GLU A 180 -6.24 -7.33 -5.94
C GLU A 180 -7.61 -7.51 -5.32
N TYR A 181 -8.40 -8.42 -5.86
CA TYR A 181 -9.72 -8.74 -5.32
C TYR A 181 -9.64 -9.85 -4.29
N SER A 182 -10.31 -9.65 -3.16
CA SER A 182 -10.67 -10.75 -2.26
C SER A 182 -12.04 -11.31 -2.66
N PHE A 183 -12.35 -12.51 -2.18
CA PHE A 183 -13.64 -13.15 -2.41
C PHE A 183 -14.53 -13.10 -1.15
N THR A 184 -15.85 -13.09 -1.35
CA THR A 184 -16.87 -13.27 -0.32
C THR A 184 -18.10 -13.97 -0.93
N GLY A 185 -19.04 -14.40 -0.09
CA GLY A 185 -20.27 -15.08 -0.54
C GLY A 185 -20.24 -16.59 -0.30
N GLU A 186 -21.24 -17.26 -0.86
CA GLU A 186 -21.47 -18.70 -0.73
C GLU A 186 -21.00 -19.46 -1.98
N ALA A 187 -20.95 -20.80 -1.89
CA ALA A 187 -20.60 -21.64 -3.02
C ALA A 187 -21.53 -21.38 -4.22
N GLY A 188 -20.91 -21.14 -5.39
CA GLY A 188 -21.64 -20.81 -6.63
C GLY A 188 -22.23 -19.40 -6.70
N LYS A 189 -22.06 -18.59 -5.65
CA LYS A 189 -22.50 -17.18 -5.57
C LYS A 189 -21.42 -16.30 -4.93
N LEU A 190 -20.19 -16.48 -5.39
CA LEU A 190 -19.05 -15.66 -5.01
C LEU A 190 -19.16 -14.26 -5.61
N SER A 191 -18.70 -13.29 -4.84
CA SER A 191 -18.55 -11.88 -5.22
C SER A 191 -17.14 -11.40 -4.89
N PHE A 192 -16.65 -10.44 -5.68
CA PHE A 192 -15.46 -9.68 -5.28
C PHE A 192 -15.75 -8.79 -4.07
N ALA A 193 -14.71 -8.59 -3.28
CA ALA A 193 -14.79 -7.83 -2.05
C ALA A 193 -13.50 -7.09 -1.70
N PHE A 194 -13.67 -5.94 -1.05
CA PHE A 194 -12.62 -5.26 -0.30
C PHE A 194 -12.99 -5.22 1.18
N HIS A 195 -11.97 -5.32 2.04
CA HIS A 195 -12.17 -5.16 3.48
C HIS A 195 -12.60 -3.74 3.81
N LYS A 196 -13.49 -3.58 4.78
CA LYS A 196 -13.76 -2.25 5.34
C LYS A 196 -12.51 -1.73 6.03
N ARG A 197 -12.27 -0.42 5.91
CA ARG A 197 -11.12 0.23 6.53
C ARG A 197 -11.20 0.07 8.06
N GLY A 198 -10.12 -0.42 8.67
CA GLY A 198 -10.07 -0.69 10.11
C GLY A 198 -10.83 -1.95 10.57
N ASN A 199 -11.56 -2.63 9.69
CA ASN A 199 -12.33 -3.83 10.03
C ASN A 199 -12.18 -4.92 8.95
N TYR A 200 -11.29 -5.88 9.21
CA TYR A 200 -11.02 -6.99 8.28
C TYR A 200 -12.16 -8.01 8.18
N ARG A 201 -13.12 -8.00 9.11
CA ARG A 201 -14.25 -8.96 9.12
C ARG A 201 -15.36 -8.51 8.20
N GLU A 202 -15.56 -7.22 8.08
CA GLU A 202 -16.55 -6.64 7.20
C GLU A 202 -15.96 -6.34 5.82
N LYS A 203 -16.80 -6.47 4.80
CA LYS A 203 -16.41 -6.34 3.40
C LYS A 203 -17.44 -5.50 2.64
N TYR A 204 -16.97 -4.70 1.70
CA TYR A 204 -17.81 -4.15 0.64
C TYR A 204 -17.84 -5.13 -0.52
N LEU A 205 -18.99 -5.25 -1.17
CA LEU A 205 -19.14 -6.01 -2.41
C LEU A 205 -18.72 -5.17 -3.61
N LEU A 206 -18.10 -5.80 -4.60
CA LEU A 206 -17.65 -5.17 -5.84
C LEU A 206 -18.28 -5.91 -7.03
N PRO A 207 -19.60 -5.78 -7.26
CA PRO A 207 -20.30 -6.53 -8.30
C PRO A 207 -19.77 -6.23 -9.72
N ALA A 208 -19.32 -5.00 -9.96
CA ALA A 208 -18.74 -4.56 -11.24
C ALA A 208 -17.21 -4.31 -11.14
N GLY A 209 -16.56 -4.78 -10.08
CA GLY A 209 -15.17 -4.45 -9.78
C GLY A 209 -15.01 -3.05 -9.17
N CYS A 210 -13.94 -2.34 -9.54
CA CYS A 210 -13.56 -1.05 -8.96
C CYS A 210 -13.18 -0.03 -10.04
N ALA A 211 -13.68 1.19 -9.96
CA ALA A 211 -13.43 2.26 -10.92
C ALA A 211 -11.99 2.79 -10.91
N LEU A 212 -11.14 2.35 -9.97
CA LEU A 212 -9.72 2.69 -9.94
C LEU A 212 -8.90 1.96 -11.02
N ILE A 213 -9.38 0.82 -11.54
CA ILE A 213 -8.79 0.10 -12.68
C ILE A 213 -9.68 0.27 -13.93
N SER A 214 -9.16 -0.03 -15.11
CA SER A 214 -9.88 0.15 -16.37
C SER A 214 -11.16 -0.71 -16.43
N PRO A 215 -12.20 -0.25 -17.16
CA PRO A 215 -13.40 -1.06 -17.41
C PRO A 215 -13.07 -2.42 -18.04
N GLU A 216 -12.08 -2.47 -18.92
CA GLU A 216 -11.65 -3.69 -19.61
C GLU A 216 -11.03 -4.70 -18.64
N ALA A 217 -10.20 -4.24 -17.70
CA ALA A 217 -9.65 -5.09 -16.65
C ALA A 217 -10.74 -5.60 -15.69
N ASN A 218 -11.71 -4.75 -15.33
CA ASN A 218 -12.88 -5.18 -14.54
C ASN A 218 -13.70 -6.23 -15.30
N ALA A 219 -13.93 -6.05 -16.60
CA ALA A 219 -14.70 -6.99 -17.42
C ALA A 219 -14.05 -8.38 -17.47
N VAL A 220 -12.71 -8.45 -17.60
CA VAL A 220 -11.97 -9.71 -17.51
C VAL A 220 -12.09 -10.33 -16.12
N ALA A 221 -11.96 -9.54 -15.05
CA ALA A 221 -12.12 -10.04 -13.68
C ALA A 221 -13.51 -10.66 -13.46
N VAL A 222 -14.57 -10.00 -13.94
CA VAL A 222 -15.95 -10.48 -13.83
C VAL A 222 -16.15 -11.81 -14.57
N LYS A 223 -15.63 -11.95 -15.80
CA LYS A 223 -15.68 -13.24 -16.53
C LYS A 223 -15.00 -14.39 -15.79
N ILE A 224 -13.86 -14.11 -15.13
CA ILE A 224 -13.19 -15.08 -14.26
C ILE A 224 -14.10 -15.45 -13.09
N LEU A 225 -14.68 -14.48 -12.39
CA LEU A 225 -15.59 -14.72 -11.27
C LEU A 225 -16.83 -15.54 -11.68
N GLU A 226 -17.45 -15.21 -12.82
CA GLU A 226 -18.57 -15.96 -13.39
C GLU A 226 -18.19 -17.42 -13.62
N THR A 227 -17.02 -17.66 -14.20
CA THR A 227 -16.51 -19.03 -14.41
C THR A 227 -16.29 -19.75 -13.09
N LEU A 228 -15.69 -19.10 -12.08
CA LEU A 228 -15.51 -19.68 -10.75
C LEU A 228 -16.84 -20.04 -10.07
N ASN A 229 -17.90 -19.26 -10.32
CA ASN A 229 -19.24 -19.56 -9.83
C ASN A 229 -19.84 -20.81 -10.48
N THR A 230 -19.54 -21.10 -11.76
CA THR A 230 -19.99 -22.36 -12.40
C THR A 230 -19.36 -23.61 -11.79
N LEU A 231 -18.19 -23.47 -11.15
CA LEU A 231 -17.46 -24.56 -10.49
C LEU A 231 -17.93 -24.80 -9.05
N ASN A 232 -18.92 -24.04 -8.57
CA ASN A 232 -19.46 -24.12 -7.21
C ASN A 232 -18.38 -23.98 -6.11
N LEU A 233 -17.37 -23.14 -6.36
CA LEU A 233 -16.28 -22.88 -5.41
C LEU A 233 -16.73 -21.99 -4.27
N SER A 234 -16.09 -22.16 -3.12
CA SER A 234 -16.33 -21.37 -1.92
C SER A 234 -15.16 -20.45 -1.59
N THR A 235 -15.36 -19.53 -0.64
CA THR A 235 -14.28 -18.64 -0.15
C THR A 235 -13.15 -19.39 0.57
N SER A 236 -13.37 -20.64 1.00
CA SER A 236 -12.31 -21.50 1.52
C SER A 236 -11.41 -22.11 0.45
N ASP A 237 -11.82 -22.09 -0.82
CA ASP A 237 -11.01 -22.60 -1.94
C ASP A 237 -10.13 -21.50 -2.57
N LEU A 238 -10.52 -20.24 -2.42
CA LEU A 238 -9.89 -19.09 -3.06
C LEU A 238 -9.23 -18.15 -2.06
N LYS A 239 -8.19 -17.45 -2.51
CA LYS A 239 -7.46 -16.46 -1.70
C LYS A 239 -7.59 -15.06 -2.30
N THR A 240 -7.08 -14.86 -3.51
CA THR A 240 -6.98 -13.54 -4.14
C THR A 240 -7.01 -13.68 -5.66
N LEU A 241 -7.65 -12.75 -6.35
CA LEU A 241 -7.44 -12.57 -7.79
C LEU A 241 -6.67 -11.26 -8.00
N ILE A 242 -5.51 -11.34 -8.64
CA ILE A 242 -4.77 -10.17 -9.09
C ILE A 242 -5.06 -9.99 -10.58
N ILE A 243 -5.48 -8.78 -10.97
CA ILE A 243 -5.46 -8.35 -12.37
C ILE A 243 -4.40 -7.29 -12.51
N ARG A 244 -3.52 -7.46 -13.50
CA ARG A 244 -2.50 -6.49 -13.88
C ARG A 244 -2.69 -6.10 -15.33
N GLU A 245 -2.50 -4.81 -15.60
CA GLU A 245 -2.68 -4.18 -16.90
C GLU A 245 -1.48 -3.25 -17.17
N ALA A 246 -0.90 -3.33 -18.37
CA ALA A 246 -0.11 -2.23 -18.92
C ALA A 246 -1.06 -1.24 -19.61
N LYS A 247 -0.92 0.05 -19.35
CA LYS A 247 -1.78 1.09 -19.96
C LYS A 247 -1.52 1.25 -21.44
N ASN A 248 -0.28 1.01 -21.87
CA ASN A 248 0.16 1.00 -23.25
C ASN A 248 0.97 -0.29 -23.48
N PRO A 249 0.49 -1.25 -24.27
CA PRO A 249 -0.62 -1.13 -25.23
C PRO A 249 -2.02 -1.49 -24.70
N GLY A 250 -2.18 -1.81 -23.42
CA GLY A 250 -3.45 -2.33 -22.87
C GLY A 250 -3.46 -3.83 -22.59
N SER A 251 -2.29 -4.49 -22.58
CA SER A 251 -2.18 -5.92 -22.29
C SER A 251 -2.47 -6.24 -20.83
N ARG A 252 -3.10 -7.40 -20.55
CA ARG A 252 -3.56 -7.79 -19.22
C ARG A 252 -3.16 -9.22 -18.88
N VAL A 253 -2.76 -9.44 -17.63
CA VAL A 253 -2.55 -10.78 -17.07
C VAL A 253 -3.32 -10.93 -15.77
N ALA A 254 -3.72 -12.16 -15.47
CA ALA A 254 -4.48 -12.49 -14.28
C ALA A 254 -3.79 -13.60 -13.48
N ALA A 255 -3.71 -13.43 -12.16
CA ALA A 255 -3.17 -14.42 -11.24
C ALA A 255 -4.20 -14.75 -10.16
N LEU A 256 -4.78 -15.95 -10.24
CA LEU A 256 -5.75 -16.48 -9.29
C LEU A 256 -5.03 -17.33 -8.24
N TYR A 257 -4.97 -16.83 -7.01
CA TYR A 257 -4.46 -17.57 -5.86
C TYR A 257 -5.56 -18.44 -5.25
N MET A 258 -5.30 -19.74 -5.17
CA MET A 258 -6.16 -20.78 -4.62
C MET A 258 -5.52 -21.38 -3.36
N LYS A 259 -6.35 -21.83 -2.42
CA LYS A 259 -5.93 -22.49 -1.18
C LYS A 259 -5.81 -24.01 -1.34
N ARG A 260 -6.12 -24.51 -2.54
CA ARG A 260 -6.18 -25.92 -2.94
C ARG A 260 -5.63 -26.05 -4.35
N ASP A 261 -4.92 -27.14 -4.61
CA ASP A 261 -4.31 -27.48 -5.89
C ASP A 261 -4.99 -28.67 -6.60
N ASP A 262 -5.98 -29.30 -5.95
CA ASP A 262 -6.72 -30.46 -6.45
C ASP A 262 -7.98 -30.10 -7.25
N ILE A 263 -8.26 -28.81 -7.44
CA ILE A 263 -9.45 -28.32 -8.12
C ILE A 263 -9.14 -28.13 -9.62
N PRO A 264 -9.78 -28.90 -10.53
CA PRO A 264 -9.56 -28.73 -11.95
C PRO A 264 -10.19 -27.42 -12.43
N LEU A 265 -9.40 -26.59 -13.12
CA LEU A 265 -9.86 -25.35 -13.73
C LEU A 265 -9.99 -25.49 -15.26
N PRO A 266 -11.01 -24.86 -15.88
CA PRO A 266 -11.06 -24.68 -17.33
C PRO A 266 -9.88 -23.80 -17.81
N ASP A 267 -9.72 -23.63 -19.11
CA ASP A 267 -8.57 -22.89 -19.67
C ASP A 267 -8.56 -21.40 -19.35
N MET A 268 -9.67 -20.80 -18.87
CA MET A 268 -9.74 -19.38 -18.45
C MET A 268 -9.25 -18.42 -19.55
N VAL A 269 -9.64 -18.66 -20.80
CA VAL A 269 -9.29 -17.84 -21.96
C VAL A 269 -10.42 -16.87 -22.24
N PHE A 270 -10.15 -15.57 -22.15
CA PHE A 270 -11.12 -14.51 -22.37
C PHE A 270 -10.55 -13.44 -23.29
N GLU A 271 -11.40 -12.86 -24.13
CA GLU A 271 -11.04 -11.66 -24.90
C GLU A 271 -10.56 -10.54 -23.96
N GLY A 272 -9.43 -9.93 -24.30
CA GLY A 272 -8.79 -8.86 -23.52
C GLY A 272 -7.85 -9.34 -22.41
N LEU A 273 -7.63 -10.65 -22.28
CA LEU A 273 -6.65 -11.26 -21.38
C LEU A 273 -5.51 -11.90 -22.21
N ASP A 274 -4.27 -11.60 -21.86
CA ASP A 274 -3.06 -12.06 -22.58
C ASP A 274 -2.32 -13.18 -21.84
N GLY A 275 -2.73 -13.49 -20.62
CA GLY A 275 -2.24 -14.64 -19.89
C GLY A 275 -2.87 -14.80 -18.51
N PHE A 276 -2.87 -16.04 -18.05
CA PHE A 276 -3.54 -16.44 -16.82
C PHE A 276 -2.69 -17.44 -16.04
N LEU A 277 -2.69 -17.29 -14.72
CA LEU A 277 -2.04 -18.20 -13.79
C LEU A 277 -3.01 -18.55 -12.67
N ALA A 278 -3.23 -19.85 -12.46
CA ALA A 278 -3.78 -20.38 -11.24
C ALA A 278 -2.63 -20.87 -10.35
N ILE A 279 -2.59 -20.33 -9.14
CA ILE A 279 -1.46 -20.46 -8.22
C ILE A 279 -1.97 -21.08 -6.93
N TYR A 280 -1.33 -22.16 -6.49
CA TYR A 280 -1.51 -22.65 -5.15
C TYR A 280 -0.78 -21.74 -4.17
N SER A 281 -1.50 -21.26 -3.15
CA SER A 281 -0.94 -20.56 -2.01
C SER A 281 -1.44 -21.19 -0.73
N ASN A 282 -0.49 -21.65 0.09
CA ASN A 282 -0.73 -22.32 1.34
C ASN A 282 -1.66 -21.45 2.22
N PRO A 283 -2.80 -21.99 2.68
CA PRO A 283 -3.78 -21.25 3.47
C PRO A 283 -3.25 -20.84 4.86
N ILE A 284 -2.17 -21.47 5.35
CA ILE A 284 -1.52 -21.11 6.61
C ILE A 284 -0.86 -19.73 6.51
N SER A 285 -0.33 -19.39 5.33
CA SER A 285 0.25 -18.07 5.10
C SER A 285 -0.84 -17.02 4.99
N SER A 286 -0.71 -15.93 5.76
CA SER A 286 -1.59 -14.76 5.65
C SER A 286 -1.39 -13.99 4.34
N VAL A 287 -0.31 -14.24 3.61
CA VAL A 287 0.06 -13.54 2.38
C VAL A 287 -0.13 -14.46 1.17
N SER A 288 -0.65 -13.93 0.08
CA SER A 288 -0.71 -14.64 -1.20
C SER A 288 0.69 -14.75 -1.78
N GLN A 289 1.19 -15.97 -1.87
CA GLN A 289 2.54 -16.30 -2.32
C GLN A 289 2.48 -17.51 -3.27
N VAL A 290 3.46 -17.62 -4.16
CA VAL A 290 3.52 -18.70 -5.14
C VAL A 290 4.14 -19.94 -4.51
N ASP A 291 3.30 -20.87 -4.05
CA ASP A 291 3.75 -22.17 -3.51
C ASP A 291 3.69 -23.30 -4.55
N GLY A 292 2.92 -23.11 -5.63
CA GLY A 292 2.88 -24.00 -6.79
C GLY A 292 2.05 -23.42 -7.93
N ILE A 293 2.31 -23.86 -9.17
CA ILE A 293 1.50 -23.50 -10.34
C ILE A 293 0.53 -24.63 -10.62
N ILE A 294 -0.77 -24.34 -10.52
CA ILE A 294 -1.86 -25.28 -10.80
C ILE A 294 -2.09 -25.32 -12.31
N LYS A 295 -2.15 -24.14 -12.94
CA LYS A 295 -2.41 -23.98 -14.37
C LYS A 295 -1.86 -22.65 -14.86
N SER A 296 -1.38 -22.61 -16.09
CA SER A 296 -0.96 -21.35 -16.73
C SER A 296 -1.09 -21.41 -18.24
N TRP A 297 -1.38 -20.27 -18.87
CA TRP A 297 -1.25 -20.07 -20.30
C TRP A 297 -0.91 -18.59 -20.59
N GLY A 298 -0.33 -18.33 -21.76
CA GLY A 298 0.06 -16.98 -22.16
C GLY A 298 1.19 -16.43 -21.30
N ASN A 299 1.19 -15.11 -21.09
CA ASN A 299 2.21 -14.43 -20.31
C ASN A 299 1.84 -14.36 -18.81
N ASP A 300 2.86 -14.34 -17.95
CA ASP A 300 2.73 -13.98 -16.53
C ASP A 300 3.19 -12.54 -16.24
N PHE A 301 3.47 -11.78 -17.30
CA PHE A 301 3.95 -10.41 -17.25
C PHE A 301 3.21 -9.54 -18.25
N VAL A 302 3.30 -8.23 -18.04
CA VAL A 302 2.90 -7.22 -19.02
C VAL A 302 4.12 -6.39 -19.41
N THR A 303 4.03 -5.68 -20.55
CA THR A 303 5.05 -4.73 -20.98
C THR A 303 4.42 -3.36 -21.13
N GLU A 304 4.94 -2.38 -20.40
CA GLU A 304 4.51 -0.99 -20.46
C GLU A 304 5.47 -0.17 -21.33
N GLU A 305 4.92 0.71 -22.16
CA GLU A 305 5.71 1.70 -22.90
C GLU A 305 5.73 3.05 -22.18
N LEU A 306 6.92 3.52 -21.82
CA LEU A 306 7.17 4.76 -21.10
C LEU A 306 8.29 5.53 -21.78
N LEU A 307 8.04 6.77 -22.20
CA LEU A 307 9.04 7.66 -22.82
C LEU A 307 9.80 6.99 -23.98
N GLY A 308 9.10 6.22 -24.82
CA GLY A 308 9.68 5.48 -25.95
C GLY A 308 10.56 4.29 -25.56
N SER A 309 10.55 3.90 -24.29
CA SER A 309 11.24 2.71 -23.76
C SER A 309 10.21 1.66 -23.33
N LYS A 310 10.58 0.37 -23.38
CA LYS A 310 9.69 -0.75 -23.05
C LYS A 310 10.11 -1.41 -21.75
N PHE A 311 9.18 -1.63 -20.84
CA PHE A 311 9.44 -2.22 -19.52
C PHE A 311 8.51 -3.38 -19.25
N SER A 312 9.06 -4.59 -19.27
CA SER A 312 8.36 -5.81 -18.86
C SER A 312 8.47 -6.00 -17.35
N TYR A 313 7.37 -6.45 -16.74
CA TYR A 313 7.29 -6.77 -15.30
C TYR A 313 6.21 -7.82 -15.02
N GLY A 314 6.56 -8.77 -14.15
CA GLY A 314 5.68 -9.87 -13.75
C GLY A 314 4.44 -9.41 -12.98
N PHE A 315 3.44 -10.28 -12.91
CA PHE A 315 2.20 -10.06 -12.15
C PHE A 315 2.48 -9.72 -10.67
N ASP A 316 3.56 -10.27 -10.12
CA ASP A 316 4.03 -10.15 -8.74
C ASP A 316 5.06 -9.04 -8.50
N CYS A 317 5.57 -8.40 -9.54
CA CYS A 317 6.56 -7.34 -9.44
C CYS A 317 5.93 -6.01 -9.01
N PHE A 318 6.69 -5.17 -8.31
CA PHE A 318 6.28 -3.78 -8.11
C PHE A 318 6.37 -3.01 -9.43
N PHE A 319 5.36 -2.21 -9.72
CA PHE A 319 5.36 -1.24 -10.81
C PHE A 319 4.42 -0.10 -10.44
N GLN A 320 4.71 1.11 -10.93
CA GLN A 320 3.92 2.28 -10.57
C GLN A 320 2.48 2.16 -11.07
N ASN A 321 1.52 2.51 -10.21
CA ASN A 321 0.12 2.36 -10.54
C ASN A 321 -0.39 3.43 -11.49
N ASN A 322 0.18 4.63 -11.48
CA ASN A 322 -0.26 5.75 -12.31
C ASN A 322 0.84 6.10 -13.32
N ILE A 323 0.70 5.56 -14.53
CA ILE A 323 1.67 5.68 -15.62
C ILE A 323 1.84 7.12 -16.09
N GLU A 324 0.75 7.89 -16.11
CA GLU A 324 0.73 9.30 -16.49
C GLU A 324 1.65 10.12 -15.57
N LEU A 325 1.41 10.06 -14.26
CA LEU A 325 2.19 10.85 -13.32
C LEU A 325 3.57 10.27 -13.05
N PHE A 326 3.74 8.96 -13.17
CA PHE A 326 5.09 8.38 -13.14
C PHE A 326 5.92 8.89 -14.32
N THR A 327 5.33 9.06 -15.50
CA THR A 327 5.99 9.69 -16.65
C THR A 327 6.44 11.12 -16.34
N GLU A 328 5.61 11.92 -15.67
CA GLU A 328 6.00 13.27 -15.23
C GLU A 328 7.14 13.23 -14.20
N ALA A 329 7.11 12.30 -13.24
CA ALA A 329 8.20 12.12 -12.29
C ALA A 329 9.52 11.73 -12.99
N LEU A 330 9.48 10.85 -13.99
CA LEU A 330 10.65 10.48 -14.78
C LEU A 330 11.22 11.67 -15.56
N LYS A 331 10.35 12.54 -16.12
CA LYS A 331 10.77 13.79 -16.77
C LYS A 331 11.46 14.73 -15.78
N GLU A 332 10.91 14.88 -14.58
CA GLU A 332 11.48 15.70 -13.51
C GLU A 332 12.85 15.18 -13.05
N ILE A 333 12.97 13.86 -12.83
CA ILE A 333 14.23 13.18 -12.50
C ILE A 333 15.27 13.38 -13.61
N ARG A 334 14.87 13.22 -14.88
CA ARG A 334 15.75 13.44 -16.03
C ARG A 334 16.19 14.88 -16.17
N ALA A 335 15.29 15.85 -16.01
CA ALA A 335 15.61 17.28 -16.02
C ALA A 335 16.54 17.68 -14.87
N ALA A 336 16.45 16.97 -13.75
CA ALA A 336 17.36 17.11 -12.62
C ALA A 336 18.67 16.32 -12.78
N SER A 337 18.85 15.53 -13.84
CA SER A 337 20.08 14.75 -14.07
C SER A 337 21.04 15.47 -15.02
N PHE A 338 22.28 14.99 -15.14
CA PHE A 338 23.29 15.53 -16.05
C PHE A 338 24.21 14.41 -16.58
N LYS A 339 24.94 14.69 -17.66
CA LYS A 339 25.93 13.74 -18.20
C LYS A 339 27.00 13.42 -17.17
N CYS A 340 27.19 12.15 -16.88
CA CYS A 340 28.06 11.70 -15.81
C CYS A 340 28.79 10.39 -16.14
N SER A 341 29.81 10.06 -15.34
CA SER A 341 30.56 8.82 -15.56
C SER A 341 29.78 7.64 -14.99
N LYS A 342 29.15 7.82 -13.82
CA LYS A 342 28.45 6.75 -13.12
C LYS A 342 27.20 7.25 -12.40
N LEU A 343 26.09 6.56 -12.66
CA LEU A 343 24.81 6.72 -11.99
C LEU A 343 24.47 5.44 -11.22
N VAL A 344 23.99 5.59 -9.98
CA VAL A 344 23.48 4.49 -9.16
C VAL A 344 21.99 4.68 -8.91
N ASP A 345 21.18 3.69 -9.27
CA ASP A 345 19.73 3.62 -9.04
C ASP A 345 19.45 2.61 -7.92
N LEU A 346 19.11 3.09 -6.72
CA LEU A 346 18.81 2.23 -5.57
C LEU A 346 17.31 2.00 -5.46
N TYR A 347 16.92 0.78 -5.06
CA TYR A 347 15.53 0.34 -5.02
C TYR A 347 14.91 0.35 -6.42
N SER A 348 15.69 -0.09 -7.40
CA SER A 348 15.45 0.15 -8.82
C SER A 348 14.23 -0.58 -9.38
N GLY A 349 13.66 -1.54 -8.65
CA GLY A 349 12.60 -2.41 -9.15
C GLY A 349 13.04 -3.12 -10.42
N VAL A 350 12.25 -2.97 -11.49
CA VAL A 350 12.55 -3.51 -12.82
C VAL A 350 13.45 -2.61 -13.67
N GLY A 351 14.08 -1.60 -13.05
CA GLY A 351 15.13 -0.75 -13.65
C GLY A 351 14.64 0.51 -14.37
N VAL A 352 13.37 0.91 -14.19
CA VAL A 352 12.75 1.97 -15.02
C VAL A 352 13.52 3.28 -14.93
N ILE A 353 13.82 3.76 -13.71
CA ILE A 353 14.43 5.07 -13.52
C ILE A 353 15.85 5.08 -14.10
N GLY A 354 16.74 4.16 -13.70
CA GLY A 354 18.08 4.05 -14.25
C GLY A 354 18.11 3.90 -15.78
N LEU A 355 17.23 3.07 -16.34
CA LEU A 355 17.16 2.85 -17.80
C LEU A 355 16.67 4.08 -18.58
N THR A 356 15.80 4.91 -18.00
CA THR A 356 15.39 6.18 -18.63
C THR A 356 16.47 7.28 -18.58
N LEU A 357 17.53 7.06 -17.80
CA LEU A 357 18.69 7.94 -17.69
C LEU A 357 19.94 7.36 -18.37
N ARG A 358 19.83 6.20 -19.02
CA ARG A 358 20.97 5.43 -19.57
C ARG A 358 21.88 6.22 -20.51
N ASP A 359 21.34 7.18 -21.26
CA ASP A 359 22.07 8.01 -22.22
C ASP A 359 22.78 9.20 -21.55
N LEU A 360 22.56 9.43 -20.25
CA LEU A 360 23.23 10.44 -19.45
C LEU A 360 24.40 9.89 -18.63
N ALA A 361 24.67 8.59 -18.66
CA ALA A 361 25.73 7.99 -17.85
C ALA A 361 26.61 7.04 -18.67
N ASP A 362 27.93 7.06 -18.47
CA ASP A 362 28.80 6.04 -19.07
C ASP A 362 28.55 4.65 -18.47
N LYS A 363 28.11 4.61 -17.19
CA LYS A 363 27.69 3.40 -16.49
C LYS A 363 26.47 3.66 -15.60
N VAL A 364 25.45 2.80 -15.69
CA VAL A 364 24.30 2.76 -14.79
C VAL A 364 24.35 1.49 -13.95
N VAL A 365 24.33 1.62 -12.63
CA VAL A 365 24.25 0.49 -11.70
C VAL A 365 22.93 0.54 -10.95
N ALA A 366 22.12 -0.49 -11.10
CA ALA A 366 20.82 -0.63 -10.44
C ALA A 366 20.90 -1.65 -9.30
N VAL A 367 20.25 -1.36 -8.17
CA VAL A 367 20.23 -2.24 -6.98
C VAL A 367 18.79 -2.52 -6.56
N GLU A 368 18.43 -3.80 -6.49
CA GLU A 368 17.10 -4.26 -6.10
C GLU A 368 17.19 -5.53 -5.25
N ALA A 369 16.41 -5.60 -4.18
CA ALA A 369 16.41 -6.75 -3.26
C ALA A 369 15.43 -7.85 -3.71
N ALA A 370 14.32 -7.47 -4.36
CA ALA A 370 13.31 -8.39 -4.85
C ALA A 370 13.83 -9.12 -6.09
N GLN A 371 14.12 -10.42 -5.92
CA GLN A 371 14.63 -11.28 -6.99
C GLN A 371 13.76 -11.25 -8.24
N ASN A 372 12.44 -11.22 -8.10
CA ASN A 372 11.53 -11.22 -9.26
C ASN A 372 11.67 -9.92 -10.06
N SER A 373 11.73 -8.75 -9.40
CA SER A 373 12.01 -7.48 -10.07
C SER A 373 13.41 -7.43 -10.70
N ALA A 374 14.43 -7.89 -9.97
CA ALA A 374 15.83 -7.89 -10.43
C ALA A 374 16.06 -8.79 -11.67
N LYS A 375 15.24 -9.83 -11.87
CA LYS A 375 15.26 -10.65 -13.10
C LYS A 375 14.78 -9.89 -14.33
N TYR A 376 13.82 -8.97 -14.18
CA TYR A 376 13.30 -8.18 -15.30
C TYR A 376 14.23 -7.04 -15.72
N ALA A 377 15.02 -6.47 -14.79
CA ALA A 377 15.86 -5.33 -15.11
C ALA A 377 16.88 -5.57 -16.24
N PRO A 378 17.62 -6.72 -16.30
CA PRO A 378 18.48 -7.04 -17.44
C PRO A 378 17.72 -7.25 -18.76
N LEU A 379 16.52 -7.85 -18.71
CA LEU A 379 15.67 -8.02 -19.90
C LEU A 379 15.21 -6.66 -20.45
N ASN A 380 14.84 -5.75 -19.55
CA ASN A 380 14.48 -4.37 -19.89
C ASN A 380 15.70 -3.60 -20.41
N ALA A 381 16.89 -3.81 -19.84
CA ALA A 381 18.12 -3.21 -20.35
C ALA A 381 18.38 -3.65 -21.80
N GLN A 382 18.28 -4.95 -22.08
CA GLN A 382 18.42 -5.50 -23.43
C GLN A 382 17.37 -4.92 -24.39
N ALA A 383 16.09 -4.90 -23.99
CA ALA A 383 14.98 -4.39 -24.80
C ALA A 383 15.13 -2.89 -25.16
N ASN A 384 15.87 -2.13 -24.34
CA ASN A 384 16.11 -0.70 -24.54
C ASN A 384 17.53 -0.37 -25.03
N GLY A 385 18.31 -1.37 -25.42
CA GLY A 385 19.67 -1.21 -25.95
C GLY A 385 20.67 -0.62 -24.94
N ALA A 386 20.44 -0.84 -23.63
CA ALA A 386 21.26 -0.29 -22.55
C ALA A 386 22.46 -1.21 -22.24
N SER A 387 23.50 -1.17 -23.08
CA SER A 387 24.72 -1.96 -22.87
C SER A 387 25.57 -1.50 -21.67
N ASN A 388 25.31 -0.31 -21.15
CA ASN A 388 25.98 0.31 -20.01
C ASN A 388 25.25 0.09 -18.67
N PHE A 389 24.25 -0.78 -18.64
CA PHE A 389 23.43 -1.06 -17.45
C PHE A 389 23.88 -2.34 -16.75
N GLU A 390 24.05 -2.27 -15.43
CA GLU A 390 24.39 -3.39 -14.57
C GLU A 390 23.36 -3.54 -13.44
N MET A 391 22.90 -4.76 -13.20
CA MET A 391 21.93 -5.08 -12.16
C MET A 391 22.58 -5.84 -11.01
N VAL A 392 22.40 -5.35 -9.78
CA VAL A 392 22.85 -6.00 -8.54
C VAL A 392 21.64 -6.42 -7.70
N CYS A 393 21.41 -7.73 -7.59
CA CYS A 393 20.32 -8.26 -6.78
C CYS A 393 20.73 -8.34 -5.29
N SER A 394 20.58 -7.24 -4.55
CA SER A 394 20.95 -7.13 -3.14
C SER A 394 20.08 -6.10 -2.41
N MET A 395 20.04 -6.20 -1.08
CA MET A 395 19.59 -5.06 -0.26
C MET A 395 20.61 -3.91 -0.39
N SER A 396 20.13 -2.68 -0.53
CA SER A 396 20.97 -1.49 -0.71
C SER A 396 21.98 -1.27 0.42
N GLU A 397 21.67 -1.68 1.65
CA GLU A 397 22.57 -1.59 2.81
C GLU A 397 23.59 -2.73 2.93
N LYS A 398 23.52 -3.72 2.02
CA LYS A 398 24.39 -4.90 1.98
C LYS A 398 25.26 -4.97 0.73
N THR A 399 25.15 -4.00 -0.17
CA THR A 399 26.00 -3.93 -1.37
C THR A 399 27.47 -3.72 -1.00
N ASP A 400 28.36 -4.18 -1.87
CA ASP A 400 29.80 -3.95 -1.73
C ASP A 400 30.14 -2.47 -1.60
N GLU A 401 31.13 -2.14 -0.78
CA GLU A 401 31.52 -0.75 -0.57
C GLU A 401 31.88 -0.08 -1.91
N GLY A 402 32.72 -0.73 -2.73
CA GLY A 402 33.17 -0.20 -4.02
C GLY A 402 32.06 0.07 -5.05
N LEU A 403 30.83 -0.41 -4.83
CA LEU A 403 29.69 -0.13 -5.71
C LEU A 403 29.42 1.36 -5.86
N PHE A 404 29.71 2.16 -4.83
CA PHE A 404 29.45 3.60 -4.83
C PHE A 404 30.62 4.45 -5.33
N ASP A 405 31.79 3.86 -5.57
CA ASP A 405 33.00 4.61 -5.92
C ASP A 405 32.83 5.30 -7.28
N GLY A 406 33.22 6.57 -7.34
CA GLY A 406 33.10 7.39 -8.56
C GLY A 406 31.67 7.77 -8.95
N THR A 407 30.68 7.57 -8.08
CA THR A 407 29.28 7.88 -8.38
C THR A 407 29.03 9.39 -8.42
N ASP A 408 28.52 9.89 -9.54
CA ASP A 408 28.17 11.30 -9.73
C ASP A 408 26.72 11.58 -9.30
N ILE A 409 25.81 10.67 -9.61
CA ILE A 409 24.36 10.78 -9.37
C ILE A 409 23.85 9.53 -8.67
N ILE A 410 23.11 9.71 -7.57
CA ILE A 410 22.32 8.65 -6.94
C ILE A 410 20.84 8.96 -7.08
N VAL A 411 20.07 7.98 -7.54
CA VAL A 411 18.61 8.01 -7.52
C VAL A 411 18.08 7.05 -6.47
N LEU A 412 17.02 7.47 -5.77
CA LEU A 412 16.42 6.75 -4.64
C LEU A 412 14.89 6.70 -4.83
N ASP A 413 14.31 5.51 -4.80
CA ASP A 413 12.85 5.28 -4.67
C ASP A 413 12.56 4.22 -3.57
N PRO A 414 12.89 4.51 -2.29
CA PRO A 414 12.82 3.52 -1.23
C PRO A 414 11.38 3.16 -0.84
N PRO A 415 11.20 2.03 -0.12
CA PRO A 415 9.91 1.70 0.48
C PRO A 415 9.49 2.76 1.52
N ARG A 416 8.24 2.67 2.00
CA ARG A 416 7.65 3.59 2.99
C ARG A 416 8.44 3.83 4.28
N ALA A 417 9.37 2.94 4.63
CA ALA A 417 10.25 3.09 5.79
C ALA A 417 11.37 4.13 5.57
N GLY A 418 11.56 4.59 4.34
CA GLY A 418 12.68 5.43 3.92
C GLY A 418 13.98 4.63 3.78
N LEU A 419 15.10 5.35 3.80
CA LEU A 419 16.43 4.78 3.62
C LEU A 419 16.90 4.07 4.89
N HIS A 420 17.66 2.98 4.69
CA HIS A 420 18.40 2.37 5.78
C HIS A 420 19.58 3.28 6.20
N THR A 421 19.89 3.36 7.49
CA THR A 421 20.93 4.27 8.03
C THR A 421 22.30 4.07 7.40
N LYS A 422 22.69 2.81 7.11
CA LYS A 422 23.92 2.49 6.37
C LYS A 422 23.95 3.09 4.95
N VAL A 423 22.81 3.15 4.26
CA VAL A 423 22.72 3.77 2.92
C VAL A 423 22.93 5.27 3.04
N ILE A 424 22.25 5.92 4.00
CA ILE A 424 22.47 7.35 4.28
C ILE A 424 23.94 7.62 4.58
N LYS A 425 24.54 6.84 5.49
CA LYS A 425 25.96 6.98 5.86
C LYS A 425 26.86 6.85 4.63
N ARG A 426 26.62 5.84 3.77
CA ARG A 426 27.42 5.64 2.56
C ARG A 426 27.31 6.80 1.59
N ILE A 427 26.11 7.33 1.37
CA ILE A 427 25.88 8.52 0.53
C ILE A 427 26.62 9.74 1.11
N MET A 428 26.58 9.92 2.43
CA MET A 428 27.26 11.02 3.12
C MET A 428 28.79 10.85 3.19
N GLU A 429 29.31 9.63 3.04
CA GLU A 429 30.74 9.35 2.92
C GLU A 429 31.26 9.60 1.49
N ILE A 430 30.54 9.11 0.48
CA ILE A 430 30.96 9.25 -0.93
C ILE A 430 30.64 10.62 -1.53
N LEU A 431 29.65 11.31 -0.97
CA LEU A 431 29.20 12.64 -1.37
C LEU A 431 29.04 12.81 -2.89
N PRO A 432 28.10 12.07 -3.54
CA PRO A 432 27.83 12.24 -4.97
C PRO A 432 27.43 13.68 -5.25
N LYS A 433 27.68 14.18 -6.46
CA LYS A 433 27.32 15.56 -6.83
C LYS A 433 25.82 15.81 -6.72
N ARG A 434 25.00 14.78 -6.97
CA ARG A 434 23.54 14.87 -6.91
C ARG A 434 22.89 13.64 -6.31
N VAL A 435 21.89 13.87 -5.46
CA VAL A 435 20.98 12.84 -4.94
C VAL A 435 19.57 13.22 -5.35
N ILE A 436 18.86 12.30 -5.99
CA ILE A 436 17.48 12.48 -6.46
C ILE A 436 16.61 11.47 -5.69
N TYR A 437 15.72 11.97 -4.83
CA TYR A 437 14.92 11.13 -3.93
C TYR A 437 13.43 11.28 -4.22
N LEU A 438 12.85 10.26 -4.86
CA LEU A 438 11.41 10.07 -4.99
C LEU A 438 10.88 9.27 -3.79
N SER A 439 9.80 9.73 -3.15
CA SER A 439 9.25 9.09 -1.95
C SER A 439 7.74 9.13 -1.94
N CYS A 440 7.10 8.06 -1.48
CA CYS A 440 5.67 8.02 -1.16
C CYS A 440 5.36 8.38 0.31
N ASN A 441 6.37 8.76 1.10
CA ASN A 441 6.24 9.13 2.51
C ASN A 441 7.10 10.35 2.86
N PRO A 442 6.49 11.56 2.94
CA PRO A 442 7.20 12.80 3.28
C PRO A 442 7.84 12.78 4.68
N ILE A 443 7.30 12.00 5.63
CA ILE A 443 7.84 11.96 7.00
C ILE A 443 9.21 11.28 7.00
N THR A 444 9.31 10.09 6.41
CA THR A 444 10.59 9.38 6.34
C THR A 444 11.55 10.05 5.38
N GLN A 445 11.05 10.63 4.29
CA GLN A 445 11.88 11.42 3.37
C GLN A 445 12.48 12.64 4.08
N GLY A 446 11.70 13.39 4.86
CA GLY A 446 12.21 14.54 5.60
C GLY A 446 13.19 14.16 6.71
N ARG A 447 12.96 13.03 7.42
CA ARG A 447 13.96 12.45 8.34
C ARG A 447 15.29 12.17 7.63
N ASP A 448 15.25 11.55 6.46
CA ASP A 448 16.45 11.20 5.71
C ASP A 448 17.12 12.45 5.12
N ALA A 449 16.31 13.38 4.60
CA ALA A 449 16.74 14.66 4.05
C ALA A 449 17.49 15.50 5.08
N ALA A 450 17.12 15.45 6.37
CA ALA A 450 17.81 16.17 7.43
C ALA A 450 19.33 15.85 7.47
N PHE A 451 19.72 14.60 7.19
CA PHE A 451 21.14 14.23 7.08
C PHE A 451 21.78 14.81 5.82
N PHE A 452 21.08 14.74 4.68
CA PHE A 452 21.60 15.29 3.42
C PHE A 452 21.79 16.81 3.51
N LEU A 453 20.91 17.53 4.20
CA LEU A 453 20.99 18.98 4.38
C LEU A 453 22.26 19.44 5.13
N GLU A 454 23.03 18.55 5.75
CA GLU A 454 24.34 18.89 6.33
C GLU A 454 25.44 19.18 5.29
N LYS A 455 25.28 18.66 4.06
CA LYS A 455 26.29 18.75 2.97
C LYS A 455 25.68 19.08 1.60
N TYR A 456 24.37 19.18 1.53
CA TYR A 456 23.60 19.40 0.31
C TYR A 456 22.58 20.50 0.52
N LYS A 457 22.23 21.17 -0.57
CA LYS A 457 21.06 22.04 -0.67
C LYS A 457 19.99 21.40 -1.54
N ILE A 458 18.72 21.66 -1.24
CA ILE A 458 17.62 21.27 -2.13
C ILE A 458 17.58 22.28 -3.29
N VAL A 459 17.70 21.79 -4.53
CA VAL A 459 17.67 22.62 -5.75
C VAL A 459 16.39 22.45 -6.56
N ARG A 460 15.59 21.44 -6.23
CA ARG A 460 14.30 21.18 -6.86
C ARG A 460 13.42 20.37 -5.94
N SER A 461 12.13 20.67 -5.93
CA SER A 461 11.13 19.91 -5.18
C SER A 461 9.81 19.83 -5.96
N ALA A 462 9.22 18.64 -6.05
CA ALA A 462 7.95 18.45 -6.73
C ALA A 462 7.07 17.46 -5.96
N GLY A 463 5.76 17.68 -5.99
CA GLY A 463 4.77 16.72 -5.51
C GLY A 463 4.00 16.11 -6.68
N PHE A 464 3.51 14.90 -6.51
CA PHE A 464 2.71 14.18 -7.51
C PHE A 464 1.55 13.48 -6.82
N ASP A 465 0.41 13.48 -7.49
CA ASP A 465 -0.76 12.73 -7.05
C ASP A 465 -0.83 11.35 -7.69
N PHE A 466 0.11 10.41 -7.44
CA PHE A 466 0.04 9.10 -8.11
C PHE A 466 -1.22 8.32 -7.73
N TYR A 467 -1.87 8.69 -6.63
CA TYR A 467 -3.07 8.03 -6.14
C TYR A 467 -4.22 9.04 -5.93
N PRO A 468 -4.83 9.54 -7.01
CA PRO A 468 -6.01 10.39 -6.94
C PRO A 468 -7.12 9.72 -6.14
N ASN A 469 -7.93 10.53 -5.46
CA ASN A 469 -8.99 10.11 -4.55
C ASN A 469 -8.51 9.36 -3.29
N THR A 470 -7.21 9.33 -3.03
CA THR A 470 -6.61 8.80 -1.79
C THR A 470 -5.80 9.89 -1.09
N PRO A 471 -5.41 9.74 0.18
CA PRO A 471 -4.49 10.69 0.81
C PRO A 471 -3.01 10.49 0.44
N HIS A 472 -2.67 9.46 -0.32
CA HIS A 472 -1.29 9.21 -0.70
C HIS A 472 -0.83 10.22 -1.75
N ALA A 473 0.44 10.64 -1.61
CA ALA A 473 1.09 11.55 -2.52
C ALA A 473 2.58 11.24 -2.54
N GLU A 474 3.20 11.54 -3.67
CA GLU A 474 4.61 11.30 -3.92
C GLU A 474 5.33 12.63 -3.93
N THR A 475 6.57 12.62 -3.45
CA THR A 475 7.40 13.82 -3.34
C THR A 475 8.78 13.51 -3.88
N LEU A 476 9.26 14.37 -4.78
CA LEU A 476 10.61 14.36 -5.30
C LEU A 476 11.41 15.49 -4.66
N LEU A 477 12.54 15.18 -4.06
CA LEU A 477 13.53 16.15 -3.61
C LEU A 477 14.85 15.91 -4.34
N VAL A 478 15.42 16.99 -4.89
CA VAL A 478 16.73 16.95 -5.57
C VAL A 478 17.73 17.73 -4.74
N PHE A 479 18.78 17.02 -4.33
CA PHE A 479 19.86 17.55 -3.51
C PHE A 479 21.10 17.76 -4.38
N GLU A 480 21.68 18.95 -4.31
CA GLU A 480 22.95 19.29 -4.94
C GLU A 480 24.01 19.50 -3.85
N ARG A 481 25.16 18.85 -4.02
CA ARG A 481 26.26 18.94 -3.06
C ARG A 481 26.72 20.40 -2.95
N GLU A 482 26.88 20.88 -1.73
CA GLU A 482 27.46 22.19 -1.50
C GLU A 482 28.95 22.18 -1.88
N LYS A 483 29.47 23.34 -2.33
CA LYS A 483 30.85 23.46 -2.82
C LYS A 483 31.87 23.42 -1.70
#